data_AF-A0A4U9VJC0-F1
#
_entry.id   AF-A0A4U9VJC0-F1
#
_cell.length_a   1.000
_cell.length_b   1.000
_cell.length_c   1.000
_cell.angle_alpha   90.00
_cell.angle_beta   90.00
_cell.angle_gamma   90.00
#
_symmetry.space_group_name_H-M   'P 1'
#
loop_
_entity.id
_entity.type
_entity.pdbx_description
1 polymer ?
#
loop_
_entity_poly.entity_id
_entity_poly.type
_entity_poly.pdbx_seq_one_letter_code
_entity_poly.pdbx_strand_id
1 'polypeptide(L)'
;MAQAAWDTQHRTMIAEQSNAAITDEQVNRARANLKLATQTLARIQPLLGKGYVTAQQVDDAQTAKHDAEISLKQALKQTVASQALISSAAESEALLSARRAALAIAEQELENTQIRAPHNGLVVGLNVSAGEFVMPDQAVFTLINSDHWHASAYFRETELAHIKPGDCATVYVMAESPACDSGQSGGHWLGDQLRGAV
;
A
#
# COMPACT_ATOMS: atom_id res chain seq x y z
N MET A 1 7.19 1.54 -19.80
CA MET A 1 6.47 2.83 -19.94
C MET A 1 6.07 3.44 -18.59
N ALA A 2 5.63 2.64 -17.61
CA ALA A 2 5.19 3.17 -16.30
C ALA A 2 6.28 3.92 -15.50
N GLN A 3 7.54 3.47 -15.49
CA GLN A 3 8.64 4.15 -14.79
C GLN A 3 8.98 5.53 -15.39
N ALA A 4 9.01 5.66 -16.72
CA ALA A 4 9.28 6.94 -17.38
C ALA A 4 8.17 7.98 -17.13
N ALA A 5 6.92 7.52 -16.99
CA ALA A 5 5.81 8.39 -16.59
C ALA A 5 5.98 8.90 -15.15
N TRP A 6 6.41 8.02 -14.23
CA TRP A 6 6.69 8.38 -12.83
C TRP A 6 7.82 9.41 -12.71
N ASP A 7 8.96 9.20 -13.37
CA ASP A 7 10.09 10.14 -13.33
C ASP A 7 9.73 11.51 -13.89
N THR A 8 8.88 11.54 -14.94
CA THR A 8 8.42 12.79 -15.53
C THR A 8 7.49 13.53 -14.57
N GLN A 9 6.57 12.82 -13.92
CA GLN A 9 5.61 13.38 -12.97
C GLN A 9 6.26 13.84 -11.66
N HIS A 10 7.27 13.11 -11.18
CA HIS A 10 8.05 13.52 -10.01
C HIS A 10 8.83 14.82 -10.29
N ARG A 11 9.42 14.94 -11.49
CA ARG A 11 10.07 16.18 -11.93
C ARG A 11 9.09 17.35 -12.05
N THR A 12 7.87 17.13 -12.56
CA THR A 12 6.87 18.19 -12.63
C THR A 12 6.42 18.63 -11.25
N MET A 13 6.22 17.70 -10.30
CA MET A 13 5.87 18.02 -8.91
C MET A 13 6.94 18.88 -8.23
N ILE A 14 8.23 18.51 -8.34
CA ILE A 14 9.34 19.30 -7.79
C ILE A 14 9.39 20.70 -8.43
N ALA A 15 9.18 20.79 -9.74
CA ALA A 15 9.15 22.06 -10.45
C ALA A 15 7.97 22.95 -9.99
N GLU A 16 6.79 22.36 -9.77
CA GLU A 16 5.61 23.07 -9.27
C GLU A 16 5.77 23.57 -7.83
N GLN A 17 6.33 22.75 -6.94
CA GLN A 17 6.67 23.17 -5.57
C GLN A 17 7.68 24.33 -5.57
N SER A 18 8.70 24.24 -6.42
CA SER A 18 9.69 25.32 -6.59
C SER A 18 9.03 26.59 -7.14
N ASN A 19 8.12 26.46 -8.10
CA ASN A 19 7.37 27.58 -8.66
C ASN A 19 6.44 28.23 -7.61
N ALA A 20 5.81 27.45 -6.73
CA ALA A 20 5.01 27.98 -5.63
C ALA A 20 5.87 28.78 -4.63
N ALA A 21 7.04 28.26 -4.23
CA ALA A 21 7.97 29.00 -3.38
C ALA A 21 8.42 30.33 -4.03
N ILE A 22 8.66 30.33 -5.35
CA ILE A 22 9.00 31.55 -6.10
C ILE A 22 7.85 32.57 -6.08
N THR A 23 6.61 32.13 -6.29
CA THR A 23 5.46 33.05 -6.32
C THR A 23 5.13 33.61 -4.94
N ASP A 24 5.32 32.84 -3.87
CA ASP A 24 5.20 33.34 -2.50
C ASP A 24 6.27 34.40 -2.17
N GLU A 25 7.51 34.18 -2.62
CA GLU A 25 8.57 35.18 -2.46
C GLU A 25 8.29 36.47 -3.26
N GLN A 26 7.69 36.36 -4.45
CA GLN A 26 7.23 37.53 -5.20
C GLN A 26 6.15 38.32 -4.46
N VAL A 27 5.21 37.63 -3.79
CA VAL A 27 4.20 38.28 -2.94
C VAL A 27 4.87 39.01 -1.77
N ASN A 28 5.84 38.37 -1.10
CA ASN A 28 6.57 39.00 0.00
C ASN A 28 7.30 40.27 -0.44
N ARG A 29 8.01 40.21 -1.58
CA ARG A 29 8.68 41.38 -2.17
C ARG A 29 7.69 42.48 -2.51
N ALA A 30 6.56 42.15 -3.15
CA ALA A 30 5.54 43.14 -3.51
C ALA A 30 4.90 43.78 -2.26
N ARG A 31 4.65 43.01 -1.20
CA ARG A 31 4.17 43.54 0.09
C ARG A 31 5.17 44.48 0.73
N ALA A 32 6.46 44.14 0.72
CA ALA A 32 7.51 44.99 1.25
C ALA A 32 7.60 46.33 0.49
N ASN A 33 7.53 46.28 -0.84
CA ASN A 33 7.52 47.47 -1.69
C ASN A 33 6.29 48.35 -1.44
N LEU A 34 5.10 47.76 -1.33
CA LEU A 34 3.88 48.48 -1.00
C LEU A 34 3.97 49.15 0.37
N LYS A 35 4.52 48.45 1.38
CA LYS A 35 4.74 49.00 2.72
C LYS A 35 5.67 50.21 2.65
N LEU A 36 6.78 50.11 1.93
CA LEU A 36 7.72 51.22 1.74
C LEU A 36 7.06 52.42 1.05
N ALA A 37 6.37 52.19 -0.07
CA ALA A 37 5.70 53.26 -0.83
C ALA A 37 4.61 53.95 0.02
N THR A 38 3.84 53.17 0.78
CA THR A 38 2.81 53.68 1.70
C THR A 38 3.44 54.56 2.80
N GLN A 39 4.55 54.11 3.40
CA GLN A 39 5.27 54.87 4.43
C GLN A 39 5.89 56.16 3.86
N THR A 40 6.43 56.10 2.65
CA THR A 40 6.97 57.28 1.95
C THR A 40 5.88 58.31 1.68
N LEU A 41 4.75 57.89 1.11
CA LEU A 41 3.60 58.77 0.89
C LEU A 41 3.11 59.39 2.20
N ALA A 42 2.92 58.58 3.24
CA ALA A 42 2.46 59.05 4.55
C ALA A 42 3.39 60.10 5.19
N ARG A 43 4.69 60.02 4.89
CA ARG A 43 5.71 60.96 5.39
C ARG A 43 5.75 62.27 4.61
N ILE A 44 5.55 62.24 3.29
CA ILE A 44 5.67 63.45 2.45
C ILE A 44 4.35 64.20 2.27
N GLN A 45 3.21 63.52 2.31
CA GLN A 45 1.87 64.12 2.20
C GLN A 45 1.66 65.31 3.18
N PRO A 46 2.00 65.22 4.48
CA PRO A 46 1.83 66.35 5.41
C PRO A 46 2.87 67.46 5.23
N LEU A 47 3.96 67.21 4.50
CA LEU A 47 5.01 68.22 4.24
C LEU A 47 4.61 69.20 3.15
N LEU A 48 3.65 68.84 2.29
CA LEU A 48 3.13 69.70 1.23
C LEU A 48 2.46 70.95 1.81
N GLY A 49 1.61 70.78 2.83
CA GLY A 49 0.95 71.90 3.52
C GLY A 49 1.93 72.82 4.27
N LYS A 50 3.17 72.38 4.48
CA LYS A 50 4.25 73.16 5.10
C LYS A 50 5.22 73.75 4.08
N GLY A 51 5.05 73.47 2.78
CA GLY A 51 5.91 73.96 1.69
C GLY A 51 7.29 73.30 1.59
N TYR A 52 7.54 72.18 2.27
CA TYR A 52 8.84 71.48 2.24
C TYR A 52 9.00 70.52 1.05
N VAL A 53 7.91 70.22 0.34
CA VAL A 53 7.88 69.33 -0.84
C VAL A 53 6.99 69.94 -1.91
N THR A 54 7.22 69.58 -3.18
CA THR A 54 6.38 70.02 -4.29
C THR A 54 5.14 69.12 -4.44
N ALA A 55 4.07 69.63 -5.07
CA ALA A 55 2.89 68.82 -5.39
C ALA A 55 3.27 67.58 -6.23
N GLN A 56 4.16 67.77 -7.21
CA GLN A 56 4.69 66.69 -8.05
C GLN A 56 5.33 65.56 -7.22
N GLN A 57 6.10 65.87 -6.17
CA GLN A 57 6.70 64.84 -5.32
C GLN A 57 5.65 63.98 -4.58
N VAL A 58 4.52 64.57 -4.20
CA VAL A 58 3.41 63.84 -3.59
C VAL A 58 2.71 62.96 -4.62
N ASP A 59 2.44 63.50 -5.82
CA ASP A 59 1.82 62.76 -6.92
C ASP A 59 2.69 61.57 -7.38
N ASP A 60 4.01 61.76 -7.43
CA ASP A 60 4.99 60.71 -7.73
C ASP A 60 4.92 59.57 -6.68
N ALA A 61 4.81 59.92 -5.39
CA ALA A 61 4.69 58.92 -4.33
C ALA A 61 3.31 58.23 -4.30
N GLN A 62 2.23 58.94 -4.68
CA GLN A 62 0.91 58.33 -4.83
C GLN A 62 0.92 57.32 -5.96
N THR A 63 1.52 57.67 -7.10
CA THR A 63 1.70 56.79 -8.25
C THR A 63 2.53 55.57 -7.85
N ALA A 64 3.67 55.77 -7.18
CA ALA A 64 4.51 54.67 -6.71
C ALA A 64 3.78 53.73 -5.74
N LYS A 65 2.91 54.26 -4.86
CA LYS A 65 2.06 53.43 -4.01
C LYS A 65 1.05 52.63 -4.84
N HIS A 66 0.37 53.28 -5.78
CA HIS A 66 -0.62 52.63 -6.64
C HIS A 66 0.01 51.50 -7.47
N ASP A 67 1.18 51.74 -8.06
CA ASP A 67 1.94 50.74 -8.81
C ASP A 67 2.32 49.55 -7.92
N ALA A 68 2.73 49.80 -6.68
CA ALA A 68 3.02 48.74 -5.72
C ALA A 68 1.77 47.94 -5.32
N GLU A 69 0.59 48.58 -5.22
CA GLU A 69 -0.69 47.87 -4.99
C GLU A 69 -1.06 46.97 -6.17
N ILE A 70 -0.88 47.45 -7.41
CA ILE A 70 -1.11 46.68 -8.63
C ILE A 70 -0.15 45.48 -8.67
N SER A 71 1.14 45.71 -8.41
CA SER A 71 2.15 44.66 -8.38
C SER A 71 1.83 43.58 -7.36
N LEU A 72 1.36 43.97 -6.16
CA LEU A 72 0.91 43.01 -5.15
C LEU A 72 -0.31 42.20 -5.63
N LYS A 73 -1.31 42.85 -6.22
CA LYS A 73 -2.49 42.15 -6.77
C LYS A 73 -2.10 41.17 -7.87
N GLN A 74 -1.15 41.53 -8.73
CA GLN A 74 -0.62 40.63 -9.77
C GLN A 74 0.09 39.43 -9.16
N ALA A 75 0.99 39.64 -8.19
CA ALA A 75 1.68 38.56 -7.50
C ALA A 75 0.69 37.61 -6.77
N LEU A 76 -0.35 38.16 -6.13
CA LEU A 76 -1.40 37.36 -5.50
C LEU A 76 -2.20 36.51 -6.51
N LYS A 77 -2.49 37.05 -7.69
CA LYS A 77 -3.15 36.28 -8.76
C LYS A 77 -2.23 35.16 -9.28
N GLN A 78 -0.94 35.41 -9.38
CA GLN A 78 0.04 34.43 -9.83
C GLN A 78 0.21 33.26 -8.85
N THR A 79 0.20 33.50 -7.53
CA THR A 79 0.23 32.41 -6.53
C THR A 79 -1.05 31.57 -6.56
N VAL A 80 -2.24 32.19 -6.70
CA VAL A 80 -3.51 31.43 -6.85
C VAL A 80 -3.49 30.54 -8.08
N ALA A 81 -3.02 31.07 -9.22
CA ALA A 81 -2.87 30.27 -10.44
C ALA A 81 -1.86 29.12 -10.27
N SER A 82 -0.77 29.33 -9.53
CA SER A 82 0.25 28.31 -9.28
C SER A 82 -0.24 27.22 -8.31
N GLN A 83 -1.01 27.59 -7.28
CA GLN A 83 -1.60 26.64 -6.34
C GLN A 83 -2.66 25.74 -6.99
N ALA A 84 -3.42 26.28 -7.96
CA ALA A 84 -4.38 25.48 -8.73
C ALA A 84 -3.70 24.37 -9.57
N LEU A 85 -2.46 24.57 -10.00
CA LEU A 85 -1.68 23.53 -10.68
C LEU A 85 -1.25 22.43 -9.71
N ILE A 86 -0.81 22.79 -8.50
CA ILE A 86 -0.39 21.81 -7.47
C ILE A 86 -1.53 20.88 -7.05
N SER A 87 -2.77 21.39 -6.94
CA SER A 87 -3.92 20.52 -6.62
C SER A 87 -4.11 19.37 -7.63
N SER A 88 -3.77 19.59 -8.91
CA SER A 88 -3.83 18.54 -9.93
C SER A 88 -2.73 17.47 -9.75
N ALA A 89 -1.61 17.82 -9.11
CA ALA A 89 -0.52 16.89 -8.82
C ALA A 89 -0.87 15.93 -7.66
N ALA A 90 -1.63 16.36 -6.66
CA ALA A 90 -2.10 15.50 -5.58
C ALA A 90 -3.13 14.45 -6.08
N GLU A 91 -4.05 14.86 -6.94
CA GLU A 91 -5.00 13.95 -7.61
C GLU A 91 -4.28 12.89 -8.45
N SER A 92 -3.19 13.32 -9.09
CA SER A 92 -2.32 12.47 -9.89
C SER A 92 -1.55 11.43 -9.06
N GLU A 93 -1.07 11.80 -7.86
CA GLU A 93 -0.41 10.86 -6.95
C GLU A 93 -1.39 9.81 -6.42
N ALA A 94 -2.62 10.22 -6.10
CA ALA A 94 -3.68 9.30 -5.72
C ALA A 94 -3.99 8.30 -6.86
N LEU A 95 -4.05 8.77 -8.11
CA LEU A 95 -4.24 7.90 -9.27
C LEU A 95 -3.08 6.89 -9.43
N LEU A 96 -1.84 7.32 -9.23
CA LEU A 96 -0.68 6.44 -9.29
C LEU A 96 -0.71 5.36 -8.21
N SER A 97 -1.06 5.73 -6.97
CA SER A 97 -1.23 4.78 -5.87
C SER A 97 -2.29 3.73 -6.21
N ALA A 98 -3.44 4.16 -6.76
CA ALA A 98 -4.49 3.26 -7.22
C ALA A 98 -4.00 2.32 -8.34
N ARG A 99 -3.19 2.80 -9.29
CA ARG A 99 -2.63 1.96 -10.36
C ARG A 99 -1.60 0.95 -9.84
N ARG A 100 -0.79 1.32 -8.85
CA ARG A 100 0.13 0.39 -8.18
C ARG A 100 -0.62 -0.68 -7.42
N ALA A 101 -1.68 -0.32 -6.70
CA ALA A 101 -2.55 -1.28 -6.03
C ALA A 101 -3.20 -2.25 -7.02
N ALA A 102 -3.70 -1.75 -8.15
CA ALA A 102 -4.26 -2.59 -9.21
C ALA A 102 -3.21 -3.54 -9.82
N LEU A 103 -1.96 -3.10 -9.97
CA LEU A 103 -0.87 -3.97 -10.43
C LEU A 103 -0.59 -5.09 -9.42
N ALA A 104 -0.48 -4.75 -8.12
CA ALA A 104 -0.24 -5.73 -7.07
C ALA A 104 -1.36 -6.77 -6.98
N ILE A 105 -2.62 -6.36 -7.17
CA ILE A 105 -3.76 -7.28 -7.23
C ILE A 105 -3.63 -8.20 -8.45
N ALA A 106 -3.32 -7.67 -9.64
CA ALA A 106 -3.16 -8.48 -10.85
C ALA A 106 -1.98 -9.46 -10.75
N GLU A 107 -0.88 -9.05 -10.10
CA GLU A 107 0.26 -9.93 -9.80
C GLU A 107 -0.15 -11.06 -8.85
N GLN A 108 -0.90 -10.74 -7.79
CA GLN A 108 -1.41 -11.75 -6.86
C GLN A 108 -2.41 -12.70 -7.53
N GLU A 109 -3.31 -12.20 -8.39
CA GLU A 109 -4.21 -13.03 -9.19
C GLU A 109 -3.44 -13.98 -10.11
N LEU A 110 -2.35 -13.51 -10.71
CA LEU A 110 -1.47 -14.34 -11.53
C LEU A 110 -0.77 -15.41 -10.68
N GLU A 111 -0.25 -15.08 -9.50
CA GLU A 111 0.35 -16.06 -8.58
C GLU A 111 -0.67 -17.11 -8.13
N ASN A 112 -1.91 -16.69 -7.85
CA ASN A 112 -3.02 -17.58 -7.47
C ASN A 112 -3.42 -18.57 -8.58
N THR A 113 -3.02 -18.36 -9.84
CA THR A 113 -3.19 -19.37 -10.90
C THR A 113 -2.31 -20.59 -10.72
N GLN A 114 -1.23 -20.48 -9.94
CA GLN A 114 -0.31 -21.57 -9.63
C GLN A 114 -0.55 -22.07 -8.21
N ILE A 115 -1.38 -23.09 -8.07
CA ILE A 115 -1.60 -23.73 -6.77
C ILE A 115 -0.36 -24.56 -6.40
N ARG A 116 0.31 -24.17 -5.31
CA ARG A 116 1.47 -24.88 -4.73
C ARG A 116 1.08 -25.54 -3.42
N ALA A 117 1.68 -26.69 -3.11
CA ALA A 117 1.46 -27.39 -1.86
C ALA A 117 2.10 -26.60 -0.68
N PRO A 118 1.36 -26.29 0.39
CA PRO A 118 1.91 -25.56 1.55
C PRO A 118 2.80 -26.43 2.45
N HIS A 119 2.67 -27.76 2.38
CA HIS A 119 3.47 -28.73 3.14
C HIS A 119 3.57 -30.07 2.39
N ASN A 120 4.45 -30.95 2.85
CA ASN A 120 4.56 -32.31 2.33
C ASN A 120 3.36 -33.15 2.79
N GLY A 121 2.78 -33.95 1.91
CA GLY A 121 1.60 -34.73 2.24
C GLY A 121 1.11 -35.60 1.10
N LEU A 122 0.04 -36.33 1.37
CA LEU A 122 -0.64 -37.18 0.38
C LEU A 122 -1.84 -36.43 -0.21
N VAL A 123 -1.90 -36.36 -1.54
CA VAL A 123 -3.06 -35.77 -2.24
C VAL A 123 -4.16 -36.83 -2.38
N VAL A 124 -5.36 -36.51 -1.91
CA VAL A 124 -6.56 -37.34 -2.05
C VAL A 124 -7.73 -36.55 -2.64
N GLY A 125 -8.65 -37.24 -3.32
CA GLY A 125 -9.86 -36.62 -3.86
C GLY A 125 -9.60 -35.54 -4.91
N LEU A 126 -8.56 -35.70 -5.74
CA LEU A 126 -8.35 -34.85 -6.91
C LEU A 126 -9.42 -35.15 -7.95
N ASN A 127 -10.41 -34.28 -8.05
CA ASN A 127 -11.60 -34.50 -8.89
C ASN A 127 -11.60 -33.66 -10.17
N VAL A 128 -10.50 -32.96 -10.49
CA VAL A 128 -10.39 -32.13 -11.69
C VAL A 128 -9.51 -32.78 -12.75
N SER A 129 -9.93 -32.66 -14.00
CA SER A 129 -9.16 -33.11 -15.16
C SER A 129 -8.47 -31.94 -15.87
N ALA A 130 -7.37 -32.23 -16.57
CA ALA A 130 -6.68 -31.21 -17.37
C ALA A 130 -7.62 -30.62 -18.43
N GLY A 131 -7.78 -29.28 -18.44
CA GLY A 131 -8.67 -28.55 -19.34
C GLY A 131 -10.06 -28.26 -18.76
N GLU A 132 -10.36 -28.71 -17.54
CA GLU A 132 -11.59 -28.39 -16.83
C GLU A 132 -11.53 -26.98 -16.22
N PHE A 133 -12.66 -26.26 -16.26
CA PHE A 133 -12.77 -24.92 -15.70
C PHE A 133 -13.20 -25.01 -14.23
N VAL A 134 -12.42 -24.40 -13.33
CA VAL A 134 -12.66 -24.42 -11.88
C VAL A 134 -13.02 -23.00 -11.42
N MET A 135 -14.05 -22.89 -10.59
CA MET A 135 -14.48 -21.62 -10.00
C MET A 135 -13.67 -21.29 -8.74
N PRO A 136 -13.52 -20.00 -8.37
CA PRO A 136 -13.01 -19.62 -7.06
C PRO A 136 -13.82 -20.31 -5.94
N ASP A 137 -13.16 -20.70 -4.86
CA ASP A 137 -13.76 -21.37 -3.68
C ASP A 137 -14.23 -22.82 -3.90
N GLN A 138 -13.98 -23.40 -5.08
CA GLN A 138 -14.23 -24.81 -5.32
C GLN A 138 -13.05 -25.66 -4.79
N ALA A 139 -13.35 -26.63 -3.93
CA ALA A 139 -12.36 -27.60 -3.48
C ALA A 139 -11.91 -28.51 -4.64
N VAL A 140 -10.62 -28.46 -4.98
CA VAL A 140 -10.04 -29.20 -6.11
C VAL A 140 -9.44 -30.54 -5.68
N PHE A 141 -8.76 -30.54 -4.54
CA PHE A 141 -8.14 -31.71 -3.91
C PHE A 141 -7.99 -31.48 -2.41
N THR A 142 -7.76 -32.56 -1.66
CA THR A 142 -7.39 -32.50 -0.24
C THR A 142 -5.95 -32.94 -0.08
N LEU A 143 -5.17 -32.17 0.69
CA LEU A 143 -3.79 -32.52 1.06
C LEU A 143 -3.76 -33.01 2.50
N ILE A 144 -3.40 -34.27 2.71
CA ILE A 144 -3.25 -34.88 4.03
C ILE A 144 -1.80 -34.70 4.49
N ASN A 145 -1.61 -34.07 5.64
CA ASN A 145 -0.29 -33.96 6.27
C ASN A 145 0.23 -35.35 6.68
N SER A 146 1.40 -35.73 6.18
CA SER A 146 2.03 -37.02 6.46
C SER A 146 2.87 -37.08 7.74
N ASP A 147 3.11 -35.94 8.39
CA ASP A 147 4.04 -35.83 9.54
C ASP A 147 3.45 -36.33 10.85
N HIS A 148 2.12 -36.28 11.01
CA HIS A 148 1.44 -36.67 12.25
C HIS A 148 0.18 -37.48 11.94
N TRP A 149 0.21 -38.76 12.31
CA TRP A 149 -0.93 -39.66 12.19
C TRP A 149 -1.69 -39.73 13.51
N HIS A 150 -3.01 -39.60 13.45
CA HIS A 150 -3.89 -39.81 14.60
C HIS A 150 -4.89 -40.92 14.28
N ALA A 151 -5.20 -41.74 15.28
CA ALA A 151 -6.23 -42.76 15.18
C ALA A 151 -7.41 -42.38 16.09
N SER A 152 -8.60 -42.31 15.51
CA SER A 152 -9.84 -42.08 16.25
C SER A 152 -10.63 -43.37 16.30
N ALA A 153 -10.98 -43.82 17.51
CA ALA A 153 -11.79 -45.02 17.72
C ALA A 153 -13.09 -44.65 18.44
N TYR A 154 -14.20 -45.23 17.97
CA TYR A 154 -15.50 -45.06 18.60
C TYR A 154 -15.71 -46.16 19.65
N PHE A 155 -15.78 -45.77 20.92
CA PHE A 155 -16.08 -46.69 22.02
C PHE A 155 -17.53 -46.56 22.47
N ARG A 156 -18.12 -47.65 22.96
CA ARG A 156 -19.42 -47.58 23.62
C ARG A 156 -19.26 -46.87 24.96
N GLU A 157 -20.22 -46.04 25.31
CA GLU A 157 -20.21 -45.28 26.58
C GLU A 157 -20.04 -46.19 27.81
N THR A 158 -20.57 -47.42 27.77
CA THR A 158 -20.40 -48.42 28.83
C THR A 158 -18.95 -48.87 29.02
N GLU A 159 -18.14 -48.85 27.96
CA GLU A 159 -16.73 -49.25 27.98
C GLU A 159 -15.81 -48.06 28.28
N LEU A 160 -16.27 -46.82 28.05
CA LEU A 160 -15.48 -45.61 28.22
C LEU A 160 -15.01 -45.40 29.67
N ALA A 161 -15.80 -45.86 30.66
CA ALA A 161 -15.43 -45.78 32.08
C ALA A 161 -14.14 -46.56 32.43
N HIS A 162 -13.74 -47.52 31.59
CA HIS A 162 -12.56 -48.35 31.79
C HIS A 162 -11.31 -47.84 31.05
N ILE A 163 -11.41 -46.73 30.32
CA ILE A 163 -10.31 -46.14 29.53
C ILE A 163 -9.84 -44.85 30.20
N LYS A 164 -8.53 -44.72 30.43
CA LYS A 164 -7.91 -43.54 31.01
C LYS A 164 -6.87 -42.91 30.07
N PRO A 165 -6.68 -41.58 30.12
CA PRO A 165 -5.58 -40.92 29.43
C PRO A 165 -4.23 -41.57 29.78
N GLY A 166 -3.45 -41.92 28.77
CA GLY A 166 -2.17 -42.62 28.91
C GLY A 166 -2.21 -44.15 28.87
N ASP A 167 -3.39 -44.77 28.75
CA ASP A 167 -3.49 -46.22 28.56
C ASP A 167 -2.88 -46.65 27.22
N CYS A 168 -2.15 -47.78 27.22
CA CYS A 168 -1.54 -48.34 26.02
C CYS A 168 -2.61 -48.89 25.07
N ALA A 169 -2.59 -48.45 23.81
CA ALA A 169 -3.44 -48.98 22.75
C ALA A 169 -2.60 -49.63 21.64
N THR A 170 -3.09 -50.73 21.07
CA THR A 170 -2.53 -51.36 19.88
C THR A 170 -3.50 -51.19 18.72
N VAL A 171 -3.04 -50.57 17.63
CA VAL A 171 -3.84 -50.31 16.43
C VAL A 171 -3.33 -51.18 15.29
N TYR A 172 -4.24 -51.85 14.58
CA TYR A 172 -3.94 -52.64 13.39
C TYR A 172 -4.57 -51.98 12.17
N VAL A 173 -3.79 -51.79 11.10
CA VAL A 173 -4.26 -51.25 9.82
C VAL A 173 -4.84 -52.39 8.98
N MET A 174 -6.12 -52.32 8.63
CA MET A 174 -6.80 -53.37 7.86
C MET A 174 -6.46 -53.40 6.37
N ALA A 175 -5.69 -52.42 5.86
CA ALA A 175 -5.37 -52.28 4.43
C ALA A 175 -4.34 -53.29 3.90
N GLU A 176 -3.70 -54.06 4.79
CA GLU A 176 -2.78 -55.13 4.43
C GLU A 176 -3.33 -56.43 5.02
N SER A 177 -3.82 -57.34 4.16
CA SER A 177 -4.06 -58.71 4.58
C SER A 177 -2.76 -59.23 5.20
N PRO A 178 -2.79 -59.99 6.32
CA PRO A 178 -1.58 -60.63 6.81
C PRO A 178 -1.17 -61.67 5.76
N ALA A 179 -0.30 -61.25 4.84
CA ALA A 179 0.39 -62.17 3.96
C ALA A 179 1.31 -62.99 4.88
N CYS A 180 0.93 -64.24 5.12
CA CYS A 180 1.86 -65.24 5.61
C CYS A 180 2.94 -65.46 4.54
N ASP A 181 3.95 -64.58 4.49
CA ASP A 181 5.18 -64.86 3.77
C ASP A 181 6.04 -65.77 4.64
N SER A 182 5.89 -67.08 4.44
CA SER A 182 6.89 -68.06 4.84
C SER A 182 8.10 -67.94 3.91
N GLY A 183 9.01 -67.01 4.22
CA GLY A 183 10.25 -66.83 3.48
C GLY A 183 11.26 -66.00 4.28
N GLN A 184 12.34 -66.62 4.74
CA GLN A 184 13.39 -65.97 5.52
C GLN A 184 14.14 -64.88 4.75
N SER A 185 14.41 -63.81 5.51
CA SER A 185 15.59 -62.94 5.50
C SER A 185 15.55 -61.66 4.66
N GLY A 186 15.84 -60.55 5.35
CA GLY A 186 16.51 -59.39 4.77
C GLY A 186 15.66 -58.14 4.58
N GLY A 187 15.17 -57.53 5.66
CA GLY A 187 14.58 -56.19 5.59
C GLY A 187 14.49 -55.56 6.98
N HIS A 188 15.33 -54.56 7.23
CA HIS A 188 15.33 -53.77 8.45
C HIS A 188 14.03 -52.95 8.54
N TRP A 189 12.99 -53.51 9.16
CA TRP A 189 11.76 -52.78 9.44
C TRP A 189 11.88 -52.14 10.82
N LEU A 190 12.17 -50.83 10.82
CA LEU A 190 12.01 -49.97 11.99
C LEU A 190 10.53 -50.06 12.39
N GLY A 191 10.25 -50.75 13.50
CA GLY A 191 8.95 -50.66 14.17
C GLY A 191 8.79 -49.25 14.71
N ASP A 192 8.15 -48.38 13.94
CA ASP A 192 7.75 -47.07 14.44
C ASP A 192 6.48 -47.26 15.28
N GLN A 193 6.74 -47.50 16.56
CA GLN A 193 5.77 -47.65 17.61
C GLN A 193 5.12 -46.29 17.84
N LEU A 194 4.01 -46.00 17.15
CA LEU A 194 3.20 -44.80 17.38
C LEU A 194 2.63 -44.82 18.81
N ARG A 195 3.41 -44.32 19.77
CA ARG A 195 2.96 -43.97 21.11
C ARG A 195 2.29 -42.61 21.05
N GLY A 196 1.02 -42.59 20.71
CA GLY A 196 0.15 -41.45 20.96
C GLY A 196 -0.52 -41.62 22.32
N ALA A 197 -0.10 -40.84 23.32
CA ALA A 197 -0.88 -40.67 24.54
C ALA A 197 -2.14 -39.85 24.23
N VAL A 198 -3.29 -40.35 24.67
CA VAL A 198 -4.59 -39.63 24.66
C VAL A 198 -4.59 -38.52 25.70
#